data_AF-X1VXQ3-F1
#
_entry.id   AF-X1VXQ3-F1
#
_cell.length_a   1.000
_cell.length_b   1.000
_cell.length_c   1.000
_cell.angle_alpha   90.00
_cell.angle_beta   90.00
_cell.angle_gamma   90.00
#
_symmetry.space_group_name_H-M   'P 1'
#
loop_
_entity.id
_entity.type
_entity.pdbx_description
1 polymer ?
#
loop_
_entity_poly.entity_id
_entity_poly.type
_entity_poly.pdbx_seq_one_letter_code
_entity_poly.pdbx_strand_id
1 'polypeptide(L)' 'PVDIGGGYYILPPIRPPPDLATRPTNLTELPDGDYRKHPNAVRRLIDRAKNIVSFRSEYLSGD' A
#
# COMPACT_ATOMS: atom_id res chain seq x y z
N PRO A 1 -34.03 25.49 15.89
CA PRO A 1 -33.70 26.69 16.70
C PRO A 1 -34.89 27.07 17.57
N VAL A 2 -34.66 27.44 18.82
CA VAL A 2 -35.72 27.91 19.74
C VAL A 2 -35.52 29.42 19.91
N ASP A 3 -36.57 30.20 19.68
CA ASP A 3 -36.56 31.64 19.93
C ASP A 3 -36.58 31.89 21.44
N ILE A 4 -35.71 32.79 21.93
CA ILE A 4 -35.62 33.17 23.35
C ILE A 4 -35.99 34.64 23.59
N GLY A 5 -36.53 35.33 22.58
CA GLY A 5 -36.97 36.72 22.66
C GLY A 5 -35.88 37.72 22.27
N GLY A 6 -36.29 38.97 22.00
CA GLY A 6 -35.37 40.06 21.62
C GLY A 6 -34.65 39.87 20.29
N GLY A 7 -35.12 38.95 19.44
CA GLY A 7 -34.47 38.60 18.17
C GLY A 7 -33.33 37.57 18.29
N TYR A 8 -33.15 36.97 19.46
CA TYR A 8 -32.11 35.98 19.71
C TYR A 8 -32.66 34.55 19.59
N TYR A 9 -31.83 33.65 19.05
CA TYR A 9 -32.18 32.24 18.86
C TYR A 9 -31.14 31.33 19.50
N ILE A 10 -31.60 30.26 20.16
CA ILE A 10 -30.74 29.14 20.54
C ILE A 10 -30.41 28.36 19.28
N LEU A 11 -29.13 28.34 18.95
CA LEU A 11 -28.57 27.49 17.89
C LEU A 11 -28.67 26.02 18.32
N PRO A 12 -29.10 25.12 17.42
CA PRO A 12 -29.00 23.69 17.67
C PRO A 12 -27.55 23.29 18.00
N PRO A 13 -27.33 22.28 18.85
CA PRO A 13 -26.00 21.73 19.08
C PRO A 13 -25.33 21.34 17.75
N ILE A 14 -24.08 21.75 17.57
CA ILE A 14 -23.29 21.41 16.38
C ILE A 14 -23.08 19.90 16.38
N ARG A 15 -23.45 19.23 15.28
CA ARG A 15 -23.14 17.80 15.11
C ARG A 15 -21.62 17.62 15.10
N PRO A 16 -21.07 16.63 15.83
CA PRO A 16 -19.65 16.35 15.74
C PRO A 16 -19.28 16.01 14.29
N PRO A 17 -18.04 16.30 13.87
CA PRO A 17 -17.57 15.86 12.58
C PRO A 17 -17.72 14.34 12.48
N PRO A 18 -17.95 13.79 11.27
CA PRO A 18 -17.94 12.35 11.08
C PRO A 18 -16.60 11.78 11.55
N ASP A 19 -16.65 10.59 12.16
CA ASP A 19 -15.45 9.91 12.61
C ASP A 19 -14.48 9.70 11.44
N LEU A 20 -13.17 9.74 11.71
CA LEU A 20 -12.18 9.54 10.68
C LEU A 20 -12.38 8.15 10.09
N ALA A 21 -12.53 8.08 8.76
CA ALA A 21 -12.58 6.79 8.08
C ALA A 21 -11.31 6.01 8.45
N THR A 22 -11.47 4.89 9.16
CA THR A 22 -10.40 3.92 9.36
C THR A 22 -9.89 3.56 7.97
N ARG A 23 -8.69 4.01 7.64
CA ARG A 23 -7.96 3.56 6.45
C ARG A 23 -7.03 2.46 6.92
N PRO A 24 -7.50 1.20 7.04
CA PRO A 24 -6.56 0.11 7.22
C PRO A 24 -5.59 0.20 6.05
N THR A 25 -4.31 0.34 6.35
CA THR A 25 -3.30 0.15 5.35
C THR A 25 -3.44 -1.34 4.99
N ASN A 26 -3.97 -1.66 3.80
CA ASN A 26 -4.03 -3.04 3.31
C ASN A 26 -2.61 -3.57 2.98
N LEU A 27 -1.62 -3.18 3.78
CA LEU A 27 -0.23 -3.59 3.69
C LEU A 27 -0.12 -4.91 4.43
N THR A 28 -0.28 -5.99 3.69
CA THR A 28 0.14 -7.31 4.17
C THR A 28 1.65 -7.40 4.09
N GLU A 29 2.29 -7.85 5.18
CA GLU A 29 3.72 -8.16 5.18
C GLU A 29 4.05 -9.16 4.08
N LEU A 30 5.08 -8.86 3.30
CA LEU A 30 5.58 -9.78 2.28
C LEU A 30 6.34 -10.94 2.95
N PRO A 31 6.40 -12.13 2.34
CA PRO A 31 7.32 -13.19 2.77
C PRO A 31 8.78 -12.74 2.74
N ASP A 32 9.63 -13.29 3.59
CA ASP A 32 11.04 -12.87 3.72
C ASP A 32 11.90 -13.12 2.48
N GLY A 33 11.51 -14.10 1.65
CA GLY A 33 12.15 -14.39 0.37
C GLY A 33 11.52 -13.66 -0.83
N ASP A 34 10.57 -12.75 -0.62
CA ASP A 34 9.89 -12.09 -1.73
C ASP A 34 10.86 -11.18 -2.49
N TYR A 35 10.98 -11.40 -3.80
CA TYR A 35 11.82 -10.64 -4.70
C TYR A 35 11.59 -9.11 -4.61
N ARG A 36 10.37 -8.68 -4.25
CA ARG A 36 10.01 -7.27 -4.06
C ARG A 36 10.65 -6.64 -2.82
N LYS A 37 11.07 -7.42 -1.82
CA LYS A 37 11.78 -6.91 -0.64
C LYS A 37 13.22 -6.50 -0.95
N HIS A 38 13.77 -6.91 -2.09
CA HIS A 38 15.17 -6.63 -2.43
C HIS A 38 15.37 -5.21 -3.01
N PRO A 39 16.48 -4.53 -2.67
CA PRO A 39 16.89 -3.30 -3.35
C PRO A 39 17.03 -3.49 -4.86
N ASN A 40 16.81 -2.43 -5.64
CA ASN A 40 16.86 -2.45 -7.10
C ASN A 40 18.17 -3.04 -7.66
N ALA A 41 19.31 -2.79 -6.99
CA ALA A 41 20.60 -3.37 -7.37
C ALA A 41 20.61 -4.90 -7.25
N VAL A 42 20.10 -5.43 -6.14
CA VAL A 42 19.99 -6.88 -5.89
C VAL A 42 19.03 -7.53 -6.87
N ARG A 43 17.88 -6.89 -7.15
CA ARG A 43 16.92 -7.34 -8.17
C ARG A 43 17.57 -7.51 -9.54
N ARG A 44 18.31 -6.49 -10.01
CA ARG A 44 19.04 -6.54 -11.29
C ARG A 44 20.08 -7.66 -11.33
N LEU A 45 20.75 -7.93 -10.22
CA LEU A 45 21.71 -9.03 -10.13
C LEU A 45 21.03 -10.40 -10.21
N ILE A 46 19.91 -10.58 -9.52
CA ILE A 46 19.09 -11.80 -9.58
C ILE A 46 18.62 -12.03 -11.02
N ASP A 47 18.10 -11.00 -11.69
CA ASP A 47 17.61 -11.13 -13.07
C ASP A 47 18.75 -11.47 -14.04
N ARG A 48 19.93 -10.85 -13.86
CA ARG A 48 21.12 -11.20 -14.64
C ARG A 48 21.53 -12.66 -14.42
N ALA A 49 21.56 -13.13 -13.18
CA ALA A 49 21.90 -14.51 -12.87
C ALA A 49 20.90 -15.50 -13.49
N LYS A 50 19.60 -15.21 -13.40
CA LYS A 50 18.54 -16.00 -14.05
C LYS A 50 18.73 -16.08 -15.56
N ASN A 51 19.05 -14.96 -16.22
CA ASN A 51 19.31 -14.94 -17.66
C ASN A 51 20.52 -15.80 -18.05
N ILE A 52 21.60 -15.76 -17.28
CA ILE A 52 22.79 -16.60 -17.52
C ILE A 52 22.46 -18.09 -17.36
N VAL A 53 21.71 -18.45 -16.32
CA VAL A 53 21.28 -19.83 -16.08
C VAL A 53 20.37 -20.32 -17.20
N SER A 54 19.37 -19.52 -17.58
CA SER A 54 18.44 -19.83 -18.68
C SER A 54 19.18 -20.06 -20.00
N PHE A 55 20.11 -19.17 -20.34
CA PHE A 55 20.96 -19.32 -21.52
C PHE A 55 21.73 -20.63 -21.48
N ARG A 56 22.41 -20.93 -20.36
CA ARG A 56 23.18 -22.18 -20.24
C ARG A 56 22.30 -23.43 -20.30
N SER A 57 21.12 -23.42 -19.68
CA SER A 57 20.21 -24.57 -19.76
C SER A 57 19.72 -24.83 -21.17
N GLU A 58 19.41 -23.76 -21.93
CA GLU A 58 18.98 -23.89 -23.33
C GLU A 58 20.07 -24.51 -24.20
N TYR A 59 21.31 -24.03 -24.09
CA TYR A 59 22.46 -24.61 -24.80
C TYR A 59 22.71 -26.07 -24.43
N LEU A 60 22.60 -26.44 -23.15
CA LEU A 60 22.85 -27.82 -22.69
C LEU A 60 21.71 -28.79 -22.99
N SER A 61 20.51 -28.29 -23.33
CA SER A 61 19.34 -29.10 -23.68
C SER A 61 19.19 -29.36 -25.18
N GLY A 62 20.05 -28.78 -26.01
CA GLY A 62 20.03 -28.90 -27.47
C GLY A 62 21.01 -29.92 -28.06
N ASP A 63 21.78 -30.63 -27.23
CA ASP A 63 22.58 -31.82 -27.56
C ASP A 63 21.84 -33.09 -27.08
#